data_AF-A0A0F6AEK3-F1
#
_entry.id   AF-A0A0F6AEK3-F1
#
_cell.length_a   1.000
_cell.length_b   1.000
_cell.length_c   1.000
_cell.angle_alpha   90.00
_cell.angle_beta   90.00
_cell.angle_gamma   90.00
#
_symmetry.space_group_name_H-M   'P 1'
#
loop_
_entity.id
_entity.type
_entity.pdbx_description
1 polymer ?
#
loop_
_entity_poly.entity_id
_entity_poly.type
_entity_poly.pdbx_seq_one_letter_code
_entity_poly.pdbx_strand_id
1 'polypeptide(L)'
;MSRIYQLKMILALLLLVSFINTKIVSASGPDIGFISVSIYALLATPDKYHDKKVQFIGFLNLEFEENAVYAHKSDFEQAIMKNSIWVDIKPNSKEKSKRGYVLIRGIFKADEFGHFGLFSGAIRDIERLEPHKSRIQLESEL
;
A
#
# COMPACT_ATOMS: atom_id res chain seq x y z
N MET A 1 38.54 -18.68 36.50
CA MET A 1 37.88 -18.36 35.20
C MET A 1 38.53 -17.10 34.63
N SER A 2 39.19 -17.18 33.47
CA SER A 2 40.02 -16.06 32.98
C SER A 2 39.17 -14.82 32.63
N ARG A 3 39.66 -13.63 33.00
CA ARG A 3 39.08 -12.30 32.72
C ARG A 3 38.67 -12.13 31.24
N ILE A 4 39.36 -12.84 30.35
CA ILE A 4 39.12 -12.83 28.90
C ILE A 4 37.78 -13.51 28.54
N TYR A 5 37.40 -14.58 29.24
CA TYR A 5 36.13 -15.27 28.98
C TYR A 5 34.93 -14.47 29.49
N GLN A 6 35.09 -13.79 30.63
CA GLN A 6 34.06 -12.87 31.17
C GLN A 6 33.82 -11.69 30.21
N LEU A 7 34.89 -11.11 29.65
CA LEU A 7 34.78 -9.99 28.71
C LEU A 7 34.16 -10.41 27.36
N LYS A 8 34.53 -11.60 26.83
CA LYS A 8 33.92 -12.15 25.61
C LYS A 8 32.44 -12.48 25.80
N MET A 9 32.04 -12.97 26.97
CA MET A 9 30.65 -13.30 27.28
C MET A 9 29.77 -12.04 27.41
N ILE A 10 30.29 -10.97 28.03
CA ILE A 10 29.59 -9.67 28.13
C ILE A 10 29.41 -9.03 26.74
N LEU A 11 30.42 -9.07 25.87
CA LEU A 11 30.32 -8.56 24.51
C LEU A 11 29.27 -9.33 23.67
N ALA A 12 29.23 -10.65 23.81
CA ALA A 12 28.25 -11.50 23.14
C ALA A 12 26.81 -11.22 23.63
N LEU A 13 26.63 -10.94 24.91
CA LEU A 13 25.32 -10.58 25.48
C LEU A 13 24.85 -9.19 25.01
N LEU A 14 25.76 -8.22 24.88
CA LEU A 14 25.45 -6.89 24.33
C LEU A 14 25.06 -6.93 22.85
N LEU A 15 25.68 -7.81 22.06
CA LEU A 15 25.28 -8.06 20.66
C LEU A 15 23.94 -8.77 20.55
N LEU A 16 23.59 -9.64 21.50
CA LEU A 16 22.30 -10.35 21.53
C LEU A 16 21.12 -9.42 21.88
N VAL A 17 21.33 -8.43 22.77
CA VAL A 17 20.31 -7.44 23.15
C VAL A 17 20.02 -6.44 22.02
N SER A 18 21.02 -6.14 21.18
CA SER A 18 20.84 -5.30 19.97
C SER A 18 19.88 -5.91 18.95
N PHE A 19 19.75 -7.23 18.90
CA PHE A 19 18.93 -7.92 17.90
C PHE A 19 17.43 -8.01 18.26
N ILE A 20 17.04 -7.68 19.50
CA ILE A 20 15.66 -7.89 19.98
C ILE A 20 14.78 -6.64 19.80
N ASN A 21 15.36 -5.47 19.58
CA ASN A 21 14.61 -4.21 19.44
C ASN A 21 14.49 -3.77 17.98
N THR A 22 13.72 -4.48 17.16
CA THR A 22 12.91 -3.87 16.07
C THR A 22 11.96 -4.90 15.45
N LYS A 23 11.04 -5.44 16.25
CA LYS A 23 9.71 -5.70 15.69
C LYS A 23 8.91 -4.42 15.84
N ILE A 24 9.00 -3.55 14.84
CA ILE A 24 8.08 -2.43 14.70
C ILE A 24 6.71 -3.07 14.47
N VAL A 25 5.95 -3.18 15.56
CA VAL A 25 4.51 -3.26 15.50
C VAL A 25 4.06 -2.00 14.78
N SER A 26 3.77 -2.13 13.47
CA SER A 26 3.07 -1.09 12.73
C SER A 26 1.59 -1.17 13.13
N ALA A 27 1.29 -0.68 14.33
CA ALA A 27 -0.06 -0.40 14.75
C ALA A 27 -0.43 0.99 14.20
N SER A 28 -1.31 0.97 13.21
CA SER A 28 -2.24 2.02 12.78
C SER A 28 -2.35 3.28 13.67
N GLY A 29 -1.37 4.17 13.60
CA GLY A 29 -1.51 5.55 14.09
C GLY A 29 -2.09 6.46 13.00
N PRO A 30 -2.63 7.64 13.35
CA PRO A 30 -2.96 8.67 12.38
C PRO A 30 -1.67 9.06 11.63
N ASP A 31 -1.69 8.90 10.32
CA ASP A 31 -0.50 8.95 9.48
C ASP A 31 -0.15 10.40 9.13
N ILE A 32 0.73 10.99 9.94
CA ILE A 32 1.20 12.37 9.80
C ILE A 32 2.08 12.45 8.54
N GLY A 33 1.46 12.59 7.37
CA GLY A 33 2.19 12.66 6.09
C GLY A 33 1.37 12.29 4.86
N PHE A 34 0.21 11.65 5.03
CA PHE A 34 -0.65 11.24 3.93
C PHE A 34 -1.99 11.97 3.96
N ILE A 35 -2.42 12.47 2.80
CA ILE A 35 -3.74 13.06 2.63
C ILE A 35 -4.76 11.93 2.48
N SER A 36 -5.62 11.73 3.48
CA SER A 36 -6.74 10.77 3.35
C SER A 36 -7.78 11.33 2.38
N VAL A 37 -8.05 10.60 1.32
CA VAL A 37 -8.87 11.08 0.20
C VAL A 37 -9.69 9.92 -0.38
N SER A 38 -10.83 10.22 -1.00
CA SER A 38 -11.55 9.23 -1.79
C SER A 38 -10.91 9.11 -3.18
N ILE A 39 -10.94 7.92 -3.76
CA ILE A 39 -10.52 7.73 -5.15
C ILE A 39 -11.29 8.66 -6.11
N TYR A 40 -12.59 8.89 -5.89
CA TYR A 40 -13.36 9.84 -6.69
C TYR A 40 -12.82 11.27 -6.65
N ALA A 41 -12.27 11.73 -5.53
CA ALA A 41 -11.67 13.07 -5.47
C ALA A 41 -10.35 13.14 -6.24
N LEU A 42 -9.57 12.05 -6.27
CA LEU A 42 -8.38 11.93 -7.14
C LEU A 42 -8.79 12.01 -8.62
N LEU A 43 -9.87 11.32 -9.01
CA LEU A 43 -10.37 11.31 -10.38
C LEU A 43 -10.99 12.66 -10.80
N ALA A 44 -11.73 13.30 -9.91
CA ALA A 44 -12.46 14.54 -10.21
C ALA A 44 -11.59 15.79 -10.15
N THR A 45 -10.54 15.79 -9.31
CA THR A 45 -9.65 16.95 -9.11
C THR A 45 -8.17 16.54 -9.08
N PRO A 46 -7.66 15.90 -10.15
CA PRO A 46 -6.34 15.26 -10.13
C PRO A 46 -5.20 16.24 -9.86
N ASP A 47 -5.25 17.45 -10.42
CA ASP A 47 -4.21 18.48 -10.24
C ASP A 47 -3.98 18.87 -8.78
N LYS A 48 -5.03 18.81 -7.94
CA LYS A 48 -4.94 19.13 -6.50
C LYS A 48 -4.06 18.12 -5.76
N TYR A 49 -3.99 16.89 -6.25
CA TYR A 49 -3.33 15.76 -5.59
C TYR A 49 -2.07 15.31 -6.32
N HIS A 50 -1.77 15.87 -7.49
CA HIS A 50 -0.55 15.57 -8.23
C HIS A 50 0.69 15.79 -7.36
N ASP A 51 1.58 14.80 -7.34
CA ASP A 51 2.80 14.72 -6.52
C ASP A 51 2.57 14.74 -5.01
N LYS A 52 1.34 14.52 -4.54
CA LYS A 52 1.02 14.42 -3.11
C LYS A 52 1.05 12.97 -2.65
N LYS A 53 1.48 12.78 -1.40
CA LYS A 53 1.30 11.55 -0.65
C LYS A 53 -0.17 11.40 -0.28
N VAL A 54 -0.84 10.38 -0.80
CA VAL A 54 -2.27 10.14 -0.61
C VAL A 54 -2.53 8.76 -0.02
N GLN A 55 -3.59 8.67 0.79
CA GLN A 55 -4.14 7.42 1.27
C GLN A 55 -5.60 7.32 0.84
N PHE A 56 -5.96 6.21 0.22
CA PHE A 56 -7.34 5.96 -0.18
C PHE A 56 -7.68 4.47 -0.12
N ILE A 57 -8.96 4.17 -0.26
CA ILE A 57 -9.49 2.81 -0.38
C ILE A 57 -10.08 2.64 -1.78
N GLY A 58 -9.87 1.48 -2.39
CA GLY A 58 -10.47 1.12 -3.67
C GLY A 58 -10.37 -0.38 -3.93
N PHE A 59 -10.91 -0.84 -5.05
CA PHE A 59 -10.92 -2.24 -5.46
C PHE A 59 -9.70 -2.55 -6.32
N LEU A 60 -8.73 -3.28 -5.76
CA LEU A 60 -7.51 -3.68 -6.44
C LEU A 60 -7.76 -4.84 -7.42
N ASN A 61 -7.16 -4.76 -8.59
CA ASN A 61 -6.89 -5.87 -9.49
C ASN A 61 -5.39 -5.88 -9.84
N LEU A 62 -4.66 -6.89 -9.37
CA LEU A 62 -3.30 -7.16 -9.85
C LEU A 62 -3.35 -8.31 -10.86
N GLU A 63 -3.15 -8.01 -12.13
CA GLU A 63 -3.04 -8.99 -13.22
C GLU A 63 -1.94 -8.56 -14.19
N PHE A 64 -1.50 -9.48 -15.05
CA PHE A 64 -0.44 -9.20 -16.02
C PHE A 64 -0.83 -7.98 -16.87
N GLU A 65 0.00 -6.93 -16.83
CA GLU A 65 -0.14 -5.64 -17.54
C GLU A 65 -1.32 -4.72 -17.16
N GLU A 66 -2.19 -5.10 -16.22
CA GLU A 66 -3.40 -4.33 -15.85
C GLU A 66 -3.53 -4.05 -14.34
N ASN A 67 -2.40 -3.79 -13.67
CA ASN A 67 -2.39 -3.45 -12.25
C ASN A 67 -3.13 -2.13 -11.99
N ALA A 68 -4.30 -2.18 -11.37
CA ALA A 68 -5.13 -1.01 -11.16
C ALA A 68 -5.95 -1.08 -9.87
N VAL A 69 -6.26 0.09 -9.31
CA VAL A 69 -7.26 0.26 -8.26
C VAL A 69 -8.47 0.98 -8.85
N TYR A 70 -9.61 0.28 -8.89
CA TYR A 70 -10.90 0.79 -9.33
C TYR A 70 -11.63 1.49 -8.19
N ALA A 71 -12.45 2.47 -8.53
CA ALA A 71 -13.26 3.20 -7.55
C ALA A 71 -14.25 2.28 -6.84
N HIS A 72 -14.80 1.31 -7.56
CA HIS A 72 -15.67 0.27 -7.03
C HIS A 72 -15.48 -1.07 -7.75
N LYS A 73 -15.89 -2.18 -7.10
CA LYS A 73 -15.89 -3.52 -7.71
C LYS A 73 -16.66 -3.58 -9.03
N SER A 74 -17.77 -2.86 -9.12
CA SER A 74 -18.57 -2.80 -10.35
C SER A 74 -17.85 -2.11 -11.50
N ASP A 75 -17.00 -1.11 -11.23
CA ASP A 75 -16.20 -0.48 -12.28
C ASP A 75 -15.19 -1.47 -12.87
N PHE A 76 -14.61 -2.32 -12.03
CA PHE A 76 -13.78 -3.43 -12.48
C PHE A 76 -14.58 -4.45 -13.30
N GLU A 77 -15.73 -4.91 -12.79
CA GLU A 77 -16.58 -5.91 -13.46
C GLU A 77 -17.11 -5.42 -14.82
N GLN A 78 -17.30 -4.12 -14.98
CA GLN A 78 -17.75 -3.48 -16.22
C GLN A 78 -16.60 -2.92 -17.07
N ALA A 79 -15.34 -3.17 -16.68
CA ALA A 79 -14.14 -2.68 -17.34
C ALA A 79 -14.11 -1.15 -17.57
N ILE A 80 -14.64 -0.37 -16.64
CA ILE A 80 -14.65 1.10 -16.68
C ILE A 80 -13.29 1.62 -16.19
N MET A 81 -12.25 1.49 -17.03
CA MET A 81 -10.87 1.85 -16.69
C MET A 81 -10.67 3.34 -16.38
N LYS A 82 -11.57 4.22 -16.84
CA LYS A 82 -11.55 5.64 -16.45
C LYS A 82 -11.97 5.90 -15.00
N ASN A 83 -12.58 4.92 -14.36
CA ASN A 83 -12.84 4.93 -12.91
C ASN A 83 -11.74 4.18 -12.14
N SER A 84 -10.51 4.14 -12.66
CA SER A 84 -9.39 3.51 -11.97
C SER A 84 -8.08 4.28 -12.10
N ILE A 85 -7.18 3.95 -11.17
CA ILE A 85 -5.83 4.49 -11.05
C ILE A 85 -4.86 3.33 -11.29
N TRP A 86 -3.89 3.54 -12.18
CA TRP A 86 -2.85 2.57 -12.46
C TRP A 86 -1.93 2.39 -11.24
N VAL A 87 -1.52 1.16 -10.98
CA VAL A 87 -0.67 0.81 -9.83
C VAL A 87 0.70 0.40 -10.35
N ASP A 88 1.71 1.22 -10.05
CA ASP A 88 3.10 0.91 -10.40
C ASP A 88 3.71 -0.05 -9.39
N ILE A 89 3.35 -1.31 -9.51
CA ILE A 89 3.98 -2.41 -8.78
C ILE A 89 4.66 -3.31 -9.79
N LYS A 90 5.95 -3.58 -9.55
CA LYS A 90 6.64 -4.68 -10.22
C LYS A 90 6.05 -5.99 -9.68
N PRO A 91 5.46 -6.85 -10.53
CA PRO A 91 4.93 -8.13 -10.08
C PRO A 91 6.09 -8.97 -9.53
N ASN A 92 6.24 -9.01 -8.21
CA ASN A 92 7.06 -10.02 -7.58
C ASN A 92 6.26 -11.32 -7.53
N SER A 93 6.94 -12.47 -7.57
CA SER A 93 6.28 -13.79 -7.65
C SER A 93 5.42 -14.15 -6.42
N LYS A 94 5.45 -13.32 -5.36
CA LYS A 94 4.62 -13.47 -4.15
C LYS A 94 3.32 -12.66 -4.21
N GLU A 95 3.24 -11.67 -5.09
CA GLU A 95 2.03 -10.88 -5.38
C GLU A 95 1.28 -11.43 -6.59
N LYS A 96 1.14 -12.76 -6.65
CA LYS A 96 0.23 -13.42 -7.59
C LYS A 96 -1.17 -12.84 -7.44
N SER A 97 -1.90 -12.78 -8.56
CA SER A 97 -3.22 -12.18 -8.75
C SER A 97 -3.99 -11.92 -7.45
N LYS A 98 -3.98 -10.66 -7.01
CA LYS A 98 -4.76 -10.20 -5.85
C LYS A 98 -5.94 -9.37 -6.34
N ARG A 99 -7.11 -9.68 -5.80
CA ARG A 99 -8.34 -8.92 -6.04
C ARG A 99 -9.03 -8.63 -4.72
N GLY A 100 -9.60 -7.44 -4.59
CA GLY A 100 -10.39 -7.06 -3.41
C GLY A 100 -10.18 -5.62 -3.00
N TYR A 101 -10.94 -5.19 -1.99
CA TYR A 101 -10.76 -3.86 -1.42
C TYR A 101 -9.45 -3.77 -0.65
N VAL A 102 -8.72 -2.69 -0.89
CA VAL A 102 -7.45 -2.42 -0.23
C VAL A 102 -7.39 -0.98 0.26
N LEU A 103 -6.63 -0.77 1.32
CA LEU A 103 -6.08 0.53 1.67
C LEU A 103 -4.71 0.66 0.99
N ILE A 104 -4.51 1.76 0.28
CA ILE A 104 -3.27 2.05 -0.43
C ILE A 104 -2.69 3.40 0.00
N ARG A 105 -1.36 3.46 0.10
CA ARG A 105 -0.57 4.68 0.34
C ARG A 105 0.52 4.79 -0.71
N GLY A 106 0.65 5.96 -1.32
CA GLY A 106 1.72 6.27 -2.26
C GLY A 106 1.66 7.72 -2.76
N ILE A 107 2.37 8.01 -3.84
CA ILE A 107 2.39 9.32 -4.50
C ILE A 107 1.48 9.28 -5.71
N PHE A 108 0.49 10.17 -5.75
CA PHE A 108 -0.43 10.27 -6.87
C PHE A 108 0.18 11.05 -8.04
N LYS A 109 0.12 10.48 -9.24
CA LYS A 109 0.57 11.08 -10.50
C LYS A 109 -0.64 11.29 -11.40
N ALA A 110 -0.95 12.55 -11.69
CA ALA A 110 -2.11 12.94 -12.49
C ALA A 110 -1.84 12.86 -14.00
N ASP A 111 -0.58 12.85 -14.38
CA ASP A 111 -0.02 12.90 -15.73
C ASP A 111 0.43 11.53 -16.25
N GLU A 112 0.28 10.49 -15.43
CA GLU A 112 0.64 9.11 -15.76
C GLU A 112 -0.62 8.25 -15.84
N PHE A 113 -0.81 7.55 -16.95
CA PHE A 113 -2.07 6.86 -17.26
C PHE A 113 -1.89 5.36 -17.50
N GLY A 114 -0.78 4.79 -17.02
CA GLY A 114 -0.38 3.41 -17.22
C GLY A 114 -0.20 3.01 -18.69
N HIS A 115 -0.17 1.71 -18.95
CA HIS A 115 -0.01 1.18 -20.30
C HIS A 115 -1.20 1.59 -21.20
N PHE A 116 -0.91 2.07 -22.41
CA PHE A 116 -1.89 2.59 -23.38
C PHE A 116 -2.75 3.80 -22.95
N GLY A 117 -2.46 4.44 -21.81
CA GLY A 117 -3.20 5.63 -21.38
C GLY A 117 -4.65 5.38 -20.93
N LEU A 118 -4.94 4.14 -20.50
CA LEU A 118 -6.29 3.69 -20.21
C LEU A 118 -6.83 4.21 -18.87
N PHE A 119 -5.95 4.50 -17.92
CA PHE A 119 -6.30 4.88 -16.56
C PHE A 119 -6.43 6.41 -16.41
N SER A 120 -6.85 6.87 -15.23
CA SER A 120 -7.08 8.30 -14.92
C SER A 120 -6.04 8.87 -13.94
N GLY A 121 -4.87 8.25 -13.89
CA GLY A 121 -3.77 8.59 -13.00
C GLY A 121 -2.98 7.35 -12.63
N ALA A 122 -1.90 7.54 -11.87
CA ALA A 122 -1.09 6.47 -11.31
C ALA A 122 -0.81 6.68 -9.82
N ILE A 123 -0.53 5.58 -9.12
CA ILE A 123 0.00 5.59 -7.77
C ILE A 123 1.42 4.98 -7.81
N ARG A 124 2.40 5.79 -7.43
CA ARG A 124 3.83 5.46 -7.36
C ARG A 124 4.28 5.31 -5.91
N ASP A 125 5.49 4.78 -5.73
CA ASP A 125 6.19 4.74 -4.43
C ASP A 125 5.28 4.23 -3.30
N ILE A 126 4.67 3.06 -3.54
CA ILE A 126 3.64 2.53 -2.65
C ILE A 126 4.29 2.11 -1.32
N GLU A 127 3.93 2.84 -0.26
CA GLU A 127 4.43 2.61 1.10
C GLU A 127 3.56 1.59 1.86
N ARG A 128 2.29 1.44 1.46
CA ARG A 128 1.35 0.50 2.09
C ARG A 128 0.33 0.00 1.07
N LEU A 129 0.11 -1.32 1.07
CA LEU A 129 -0.95 -1.99 0.32
C LEU A 129 -1.45 -3.16 1.15
N GLU A 130 -2.66 -3.05 1.70
CA GLU A 130 -3.22 -4.09 2.58
C GLU A 130 -4.72 -4.30 2.35
N PRO A 131 -5.25 -5.50 2.64
CA PRO A 131 -6.68 -5.75 2.57
C PRO A 131 -7.46 -4.79 3.47
N HIS A 132 -8.50 -4.17 2.91
CA HIS A 132 -9.46 -3.37 3.66
C HIS A 132 -10.68 -4.23 3.96
N LYS A 133 -10.89 -4.56 5.25
CA LYS A 133 -11.99 -5.42 5.68
C LYS A 133 -13.34 -4.73 5.48
N SER A 134 -14.32 -5.48 5.01
CA SER A 134 -15.70 -5.02 4.97
C SER A 134 -16.28 -4.93 6.38
N ARG A 135 -17.38 -4.17 6.54
CA ARG A 135 -18.11 -4.11 7.80
C ARG A 135 -18.52 -5.49 8.31
N ILE A 136 -19.01 -6.36 7.43
CA ILE A 136 -19.40 -7.74 7.76
C ILE A 136 -18.20 -8.54 8.32
N GLN A 137 -17.01 -8.38 7.71
CA GLN A 137 -15.80 -9.06 8.19
C GLN A 137 -15.37 -8.55 9.57
N LEU A 138 -15.47 -7.24 9.81
CA LEU A 138 -15.17 -6.66 11.11
C LEU A 138 -16.15 -7.13 12.19
N GLU A 139 -17.44 -7.19 11.87
CA GLU A 139 -18.49 -7.65 12.79
C GLU A 139 -18.35 -9.14 13.15
N SER A 140 -17.79 -9.96 12.26
CA SER A 140 -17.55 -11.39 12.54
C SER A 140 -16.38 -11.68 13.50
N GLU A 141 -15.60 -10.66 13.86
CA GLU A 141 -14.43 -10.75 14.74
C GLU A 141 -14.70 -10.22 16.17
N LEU A 142 -15.90 -9.69 16.41
CA LEU A 142 -16.37 -9.19 17.72
C LEU A 142 -17.11 -10.28 18.49
#